data_AF-A0A355WEZ9-F1
#
_entry.id   AF-A0A355WEZ9-F1
#
_cell.length_a   1.000
_cell.length_b   1.000
_cell.length_c   1.000
_cell.angle_alpha   90.00
_cell.angle_beta   90.00
_cell.angle_gamma   90.00
#
_symmetry.space_group_name_H-M   'P 1'
#
loop_
_entity.id
_entity.type
_entity.pdbx_description
1 polymer ?
#
loop_
_entity_poly.entity_id
_entity_poly.type
_entity_poly.pdbx_seq_one_letter_code
_entity_poly.pdbx_strand_id
1 'polypeptide(L)' 'PFIPSFKRNGIEYKSVEIDKYIDDADIVIITTDHSCYDYQDIVNRAKIVYDTRNATKEVKENRQKINKL' A
#
# COMPACT_ATOMS: atom_id res chain seq x y z
N PRO A 1 -7.08 -5.58 -2.30
CA PRO A 1 -8.19 -6.06 -1.46
C PRO A 1 -9.04 -7.22 -2.06
N PHE A 2 -9.44 -7.18 -3.34
CA PHE A 2 -10.52 -8.05 -3.83
C PHE A 2 -10.11 -9.45 -4.32
N ILE A 3 -8.82 -9.72 -4.51
CA ILE A 3 -8.32 -11.02 -4.97
C ILE A 3 -7.64 -11.71 -3.78
N PRO A 4 -8.26 -12.71 -3.13
CA PRO A 4 -7.68 -13.35 -1.94
C PRO A 4 -6.43 -14.18 -2.29
N SER A 5 -6.41 -14.84 -3.45
CA SER A 5 -5.22 -15.50 -3.98
C SER A 5 -5.27 -15.60 -5.51
N PHE A 6 -4.10 -15.77 -6.13
CA PHE A 6 -3.97 -16.09 -7.54
C PHE A 6 -2.71 -16.91 -7.80
N LYS A 7 -2.67 -17.61 -8.94
CA LYS A 7 -1.50 -18.41 -9.35
C LYS A 7 -0.84 -17.80 -10.58
N ARG A 8 0.49 -17.67 -10.55
CA ARG A 8 1.30 -17.20 -11.69
C ARG A 8 2.61 -17.98 -11.75
N ASN A 9 2.92 -18.53 -12.93
CA ASN A 9 4.14 -19.33 -13.17
C ASN A 9 4.34 -20.46 -12.14
N GLY A 10 3.27 -21.14 -11.76
CA GLY A 10 3.33 -22.22 -10.77
C GLY A 10 3.31 -21.74 -9.30
N ILE A 11 3.55 -20.45 -9.04
CA ILE A 11 3.60 -19.87 -7.69
C ILE A 11 2.22 -19.37 -7.29
N GLU A 12 1.77 -19.73 -6.10
CA GLU A 12 0.56 -19.17 -5.48
C GLU A 12 0.92 -17.91 -4.71
N TYR A 13 0.18 -16.83 -4.97
CA TYR A 13 0.28 -15.57 -4.26
C TYR A 13 -0.99 -15.38 -3.45
N LYS A 14 -0.85 -14.98 -2.19
CA LYS A 14 -1.96 -14.72 -1.28
C LYS A 14 -1.96 -13.27 -0.88
N SER A 15 -3.13 -12.64 -0.89
CA SER A 15 -3.32 -11.33 -0.30
C SER A 15 -3.21 -11.44 1.21
N VAL A 16 -2.65 -10.42 1.83
CA VAL A 16 -2.50 -10.32 3.28
C VAL A 16 -3.34 -9.17 3.82
N GLU A 17 -3.73 -9.26 5.09
CA GLU A 17 -4.39 -8.17 5.80
C GLU A 17 -3.39 -7.05 6.06
N ILE A 18 -3.60 -5.88 5.45
CA ILE A 18 -2.66 -4.76 5.54
C ILE A 18 -2.34 -4.37 7.00
N ASP A 19 -3.35 -4.39 7.87
CA ASP A 19 -3.23 -4.02 9.29
C ASP A 19 -2.28 -4.89 10.09
N LYS A 20 -1.95 -6.09 9.61
CA LYS A 20 -1.03 -7.00 10.30
C LYS A 20 0.42 -6.87 9.85
N TYR A 21 0.66 -6.32 8.66
CA TYR A 21 1.97 -6.41 8.00
C TYR A 21 2.57 -5.05 7.62
N ILE A 22 1.79 -3.96 7.64
CA ILE A 22 2.26 -2.65 7.17
C ILE A 22 3.41 -2.08 8.01
N ASP A 23 3.38 -2.28 9.33
CA ASP A 23 4.40 -1.75 10.25
C ASP A 23 5.76 -2.46 10.08
N ASP A 24 5.74 -3.72 9.66
CA ASP A 24 6.94 -4.52 9.43
C ASP A 24 7.60 -4.19 8.08
N ALA A 25 6.79 -3.82 7.07
CA ALA A 25 7.25 -3.56 5.73
C ALA A 25 8.24 -2.38 5.65
N ASP A 26 9.35 -2.58 4.94
CA ASP A 26 10.33 -1.50 4.69
C ASP A 26 9.82 -0.48 3.67
N ILE A 27 9.02 -0.95 2.71
CA ILE A 27 8.40 -0.12 1.68
C ILE A 27 7.00 -0.61 1.33
N VAL A 28 6.06 0.33 1.21
CA VAL A 28 4.70 0.09 0.70
C VAL A 28 4.59 0.71 -0.69
N ILE A 29 4.22 -0.09 -1.69
CA ILE A 29 4.06 0.37 -3.08
C ILE A 29 2.57 0.37 -3.44
N ILE A 30 2.05 1.53 -3.84
CA ILE A 30 0.68 1.65 -4.32
C ILE A 30 0.67 1.37 -5.82
N THR A 31 0.20 0.18 -6.18
CA THR A 31 0.11 -0.27 -7.58
C THR A 31 -1.26 -0.04 -8.19
N THR A 32 -2.30 0.08 -7.37
CA THR A 32 -3.69 0.36 -7.75
C THR A 32 -4.32 1.28 -6.71
N ASP A 33 -5.04 2.30 -7.17
CA ASP A 33 -5.79 3.21 -6.29
C ASP A 33 -7.18 2.62 -6.00
N HIS A 34 -7.37 2.10 -4.78
CA HIS A 34 -8.65 1.61 -4.30
C HIS A 34 -9.22 2.54 -3.22
N SER A 35 -10.47 2.97 -3.40
CA SER A 35 -11.18 3.85 -2.46
C SER A 35 -11.46 3.23 -1.09
N CYS A 36 -11.35 1.90 -0.95
CA CYS A 36 -11.55 1.21 0.32
C CYS A 36 -10.38 1.35 1.30
N TYR A 37 -9.23 1.89 0.85
CA TYR A 37 -8.09 2.11 1.72
C TYR A 37 -8.08 3.53 2.27
N ASP A 38 -7.79 3.63 3.57
CA ASP A 38 -7.42 4.89 4.18
C ASP A 38 -5.92 5.16 3.95
N TYR A 39 -5.62 5.98 2.94
CA TYR A 39 -4.24 6.31 2.62
C TYR A 39 -3.56 7.18 3.68
N GLN A 40 -4.32 7.88 4.53
CA GLN A 40 -3.74 8.62 5.65
C GLN A 40 -3.28 7.65 6.74
N ASP A 41 -4.03 6.58 7.01
CA ASP A 41 -3.58 5.52 7.93
C ASP A 41 -2.34 4.77 7.41
N ILE A 42 -2.37 4.38 6.13
CA ILE A 42 -1.21 3.78 5.45
C ILE A 42 0.01 4.71 5.54
N VAL A 43 -0.21 5.98 5.22
CA VAL A 43 0.57 7.17 5.60
C VAL A 43 1.41 7.05 6.87
N ASN A 44 0.65 6.92 7.94
CA ASN A 44 1.09 7.05 9.32
C ASN A 44 1.93 5.85 9.75
N ARG A 45 1.53 4.65 9.32
CA ARG A 45 2.11 3.38 9.77
C ARG A 45 3.29 2.92 8.93
N ALA A 46 3.24 3.13 7.61
CA ALA A 46 4.35 2.74 6.74
C ALA A 46 5.63 3.51 7.08
N LYS A 47 6.78 2.85 6.92
CA LYS A 47 8.10 3.49 6.99
C LYS A 47 8.34 4.41 5.79
N ILE A 48 8.08 3.91 4.58
CA ILE A 48 8.16 4.63 3.31
C ILE A 48 7.01 4.20 2.40
N VAL A 49 6.41 5.14 1.67
CA VAL A 49 5.39 4.88 0.65
C VAL A 49 5.87 5.33 -0.72
N TYR A 50 5.74 4.45 -1.71
CA TYR A 50 5.98 4.75 -3.12
C TYR A 50 4.66 4.71 -3.90
N ASP A 51 4.18 5.88 -4.27
CA ASP A 51 2.88 6.07 -4.89
C ASP A 51 3.02 6.24 -6.41
N THR A 52 2.64 5.19 -7.15
CA THR A 52 2.67 5.17 -8.63
C THR A 52 1.33 5.56 -9.27
N ARG A 53 0.35 5.95 -8.46
CA ARG A 53 -1.04 6.19 -8.88
C ARG A 53 -1.60 7.53 -8.44
N ASN A 54 -0.81 8.32 -7.70
CA ASN A 54 -1.25 9.55 -7.04
C ASN A 54 -2.45 9.33 -6.09
N ALA A 55 -2.54 8.14 -5.49
CA ALA A 55 -3.59 7.80 -4.55
C ALA A 55 -3.49 8.60 -3.24
N THR A 56 -2.27 9.02 -2.89
CA THR A 56 -1.98 9.81 -1.67
C THR A 56 -2.20 11.31 -1.83
N LYS A 57 -2.91 11.76 -2.87
CA LYS A 57 -3.09 13.20 -3.16
C LYS A 57 -3.71 13.97 -1.99
N GLU A 58 -4.68 13.38 -1.29
CA GLU A 58 -5.39 14.01 -0.16
C GLU A 58 -4.73 13.79 1.21
N VAL A 59 -3.61 13.06 1.26
CA VAL A 59 -2.89 12.81 2.52
C VAL A 59 -2.28 14.12 3.04
N LYS A 60 -2.55 14.48 4.28
CA LYS A 60 -2.15 15.76 4.86
C LYS A 60 -0.89 15.65 5.71
N GLU A 61 -0.76 14.56 6.47
CA GLU A 61 0.34 14.36 7.40
C GLU A 61 1.37 13.36 6.86
N ASN A 62 2.60 13.43 7.38
CA ASN A 62 3.69 12.51 7.05
C ASN A 62 4.05 12.44 5.55
N ARG A 63 3.79 13.51 4.80
CA ARG A 63 4.04 13.58 3.35
C ARG A 63 5.51 13.38 2.96
N GLN A 64 6.45 13.64 3.88
CA GLN A 64 7.87 13.35 3.68
C GLN A 64 8.18 11.86 3.49
N LYS A 65 7.27 10.95 3.91
CA LYS A 65 7.41 9.50 3.67
C LYS A 65 7.00 9.09 2.25
N ILE A 66 6.35 9.99 1.50
CA ILE A 66 5.74 9.68 0.20
C ILE A 66 6.70 10.05 -0.91
N ASN A 67 7.06 9.06 -1.71
CA ASN A 67 7.79 9.22 -2.96
C ASN A 67 6.83 8.96 -4.13
N LYS A 68 6.85 9.82 -5.14
CA LYS A 68 5.94 9.75 -6.30
C LYS A 68 6.73 9.64 -7.59
N LEU A 69 6.12 9.00 -8.59
CA LEU A 69 6.59 8.96 -9.97
C LEU A 69 5.89 10.04 -10.81
#